data_AF-A0A2N2VWT3-F1
#
_entry.id   AF-A0A2N2VWT3-F1
#
_cell.length_a   1.000
_cell.length_b   1.000
_cell.length_c   1.000
_cell.angle_alpha   90.00
_cell.angle_beta   90.00
_cell.angle_gamma   90.00
#
_symmetry.space_group_name_H-M   'P 1'
#
loop_
_entity.id
_entity.type
_entity.pdbx_description
1 polymer ?
#
loop_
_entity_poly.entity_id
_entity_poly.type
_entity_poly.pdbx_seq_one_letter_code
_entity_poly.pdbx_strand_id
1 'polypeptide(L)'
;MKFKEYQIKIQIWFKKQKPLMTNNRFSVFVSLILFVISVMLILYAYRFAKYGLSNNSQDWAYFGSFLGSITGLLAFAGVLYSINESKKQAAINDERNIFFKMLDLYQNKVNNVLLIKEGEKTISISDLIIDYSIIAIIYNRFIYNLEYLETDANSKNTILTGIAHSFNHTSVDIGALESQILFCNKNNLIKFPPDFSDIKKSMVYFRFAEKIIAGEKNSLNYDNYCYTIMKYVANCLNMKYGHIFSQYYRNVFNVLEFSYNSTKRDYYGNFFKSQLSSVELAFLLHYSISYDAFKKAIEYFQYYDFFKYVETSYLMLNTLNPNPYSKKPEESLSVFIKKIFHQYKLNQIN
;
A
#
# COMPACT_ATOMS: atom_id res chain seq x y z
N MET A 1 -26.13 -14.44 57.01
CA MET A 1 -25.21 -13.65 56.15
C MET A 1 -24.35 -14.53 55.23
N LYS A 2 -23.66 -15.56 55.74
CA LYS A 2 -22.79 -16.46 54.95
C LYS A 2 -23.47 -17.22 53.79
N PHE A 3 -24.75 -17.60 53.91
CA PHE A 3 -25.44 -18.38 52.86
C PHE A 3 -25.71 -17.58 51.57
N LYS A 4 -25.97 -16.27 51.69
CA LYS A 4 -26.12 -15.37 50.53
C LYS A 4 -24.79 -15.14 49.81
N GLU A 5 -23.67 -15.07 50.53
CA GLU A 5 -22.33 -14.96 49.92
C GLU A 5 -21.96 -16.21 49.12
N TYR A 6 -22.29 -17.41 49.61
CA TYR A 6 -22.05 -18.65 48.86
C TYR A 6 -22.90 -18.74 47.59
N GLN A 7 -24.18 -18.36 47.66
CA GLN A 7 -25.07 -18.29 46.48
C GLN A 7 -24.55 -17.32 45.41
N ILE A 8 -24.07 -16.15 45.83
CA ILE A 8 -23.51 -15.14 44.91
C ILE A 8 -22.19 -15.62 44.30
N LYS A 9 -21.31 -16.26 45.09
CA LYS A 9 -20.06 -16.85 44.56
C LYS A 9 -20.31 -17.99 43.56
N ILE A 10 -21.32 -18.83 43.80
CA ILE A 10 -21.72 -19.89 42.87
C ILE A 10 -22.30 -19.29 41.58
N GLN A 11 -23.17 -18.28 41.67
CA GLN A 11 -23.70 -17.59 40.49
C GLN A 11 -22.61 -16.89 39.67
N ILE A 12 -21.65 -16.24 40.31
CA ILE A 12 -20.52 -15.58 39.63
C ILE A 12 -19.63 -16.64 38.96
N TRP A 13 -19.38 -17.78 39.60
CA TRP A 13 -18.63 -18.89 39.02
C TRP A 13 -19.31 -19.47 37.76
N PHE A 14 -20.63 -19.71 37.79
CA PHE A 14 -21.39 -20.14 36.61
C PHE A 14 -21.42 -19.10 35.49
N LYS A 15 -21.48 -17.81 35.82
CA LYS A 15 -21.48 -16.71 34.83
C LYS A 15 -20.11 -16.55 34.14
N LYS A 16 -19.02 -16.88 34.84
CA LYS A 16 -17.64 -16.82 34.32
C LYS A 16 -17.27 -18.03 33.45
N GLN A 17 -17.99 -19.13 33.56
CA GLN A 17 -17.86 -20.34 32.73
C GLN A 17 -18.67 -20.25 31.41
N LYS A 18 -19.68 -19.38 31.30
CA LYS A 18 -20.49 -19.22 30.08
C LYS A 18 -19.72 -18.88 28.79
N PRO A 19 -18.63 -18.07 28.77
CA PRO A 19 -17.90 -17.81 27.52
C PRO A 19 -17.05 -19.00 27.05
N LEU A 20 -16.91 -20.07 27.83
CA LEU A 20 -16.23 -21.30 27.40
C LEU A 20 -17.15 -22.31 26.70
N MET A 21 -18.48 -22.10 26.73
CA MET A 21 -19.47 -23.00 26.11
C MET A 21 -20.40 -22.31 25.10
N THR A 22 -19.93 -21.28 24.39
CA THR A 22 -20.69 -20.68 23.28
C THR A 22 -20.04 -20.97 21.93
N ASN A 23 -19.37 -22.11 21.80
CA ASN A 23 -19.03 -22.64 20.49
C ASN A 23 -20.19 -23.59 20.10
N ASN A 24 -21.20 -23.05 19.39
CA ASN A 24 -22.43 -23.77 19.01
C ASN A 24 -22.16 -25.17 18.42
N ARG A 25 -21.00 -25.37 17.80
CA ARG A 25 -20.58 -26.65 17.21
C ARG A 25 -20.22 -27.72 18.24
N PHE A 26 -19.58 -27.35 19.35
CA PHE A 26 -19.22 -28.30 20.40
C PHE A 26 -20.47 -28.78 21.17
N SER A 27 -21.38 -27.86 21.46
CA SER A 27 -22.67 -28.21 22.07
C SER A 27 -23.49 -29.14 21.17
N VAL A 28 -23.52 -28.90 19.85
CA VAL A 28 -24.21 -29.78 18.89
C VAL A 28 -23.56 -31.17 18.85
N PHE A 29 -22.23 -31.25 18.88
CA PHE A 29 -21.52 -32.53 18.88
C PHE A 29 -21.78 -33.36 20.15
N VAL A 30 -21.75 -32.71 21.33
CA VAL A 30 -22.09 -33.36 22.60
C VAL A 30 -23.55 -33.82 22.62
N SER A 31 -24.48 -32.99 22.13
CA SER A 31 -25.89 -33.36 22.00
C SER A 31 -26.11 -34.53 21.05
N LEU A 32 -25.35 -34.63 19.95
CA LEU A 32 -25.42 -35.77 19.02
C LEU A 32 -24.97 -37.06 19.71
N ILE A 33 -23.86 -37.03 20.46
CA ILE A 33 -23.37 -38.19 21.21
C ILE A 33 -24.39 -38.63 22.25
N LEU A 34 -24.94 -37.70 23.03
CA LEU A 34 -25.97 -37.99 24.03
C LEU A 34 -27.25 -38.53 23.39
N PHE A 35 -27.62 -38.04 22.21
CA PHE A 35 -28.76 -38.55 21.44
C PHE A 35 -28.52 -40.00 20.99
N VAL A 36 -27.34 -40.31 20.42
CA VAL A 36 -26.99 -41.67 20.01
C VAL A 36 -27.01 -42.61 21.21
N ILE A 37 -26.43 -42.22 22.36
CA ILE A 37 -26.48 -43.01 23.60
C ILE A 37 -27.93 -43.23 24.07
N SER A 38 -28.77 -42.19 24.01
CA SER A 38 -30.17 -42.27 24.42
C SER A 38 -30.99 -43.20 23.53
N VAL A 39 -30.83 -43.10 22.20
CA VAL A 39 -31.48 -44.00 21.23
C VAL A 39 -31.04 -45.45 21.45
N MET A 40 -29.77 -45.68 21.76
CA MET A 40 -29.23 -47.01 22.05
C MET A 40 -29.85 -47.61 23.32
N LEU A 41 -29.97 -46.83 24.39
CA LEU A 41 -30.62 -47.25 25.63
C LEU A 41 -32.12 -47.52 25.43
N ILE A 42 -32.80 -46.71 24.61
CA ILE A 42 -34.20 -46.92 24.24
C ILE A 42 -34.37 -48.20 23.42
N LEU A 43 -33.50 -48.48 22.45
CA LEU A 43 -33.55 -49.72 21.66
C LEU A 43 -33.27 -50.96 22.51
N TYR A 44 -32.33 -50.87 23.45
CA TYR A 44 -32.10 -51.92 24.45
C TYR A 44 -33.36 -52.14 25.30
N ALA A 45 -33.94 -51.07 25.85
CA ALA A 45 -35.18 -51.15 26.60
C ALA A 45 -36.31 -51.72 25.75
N TYR A 46 -36.52 -51.29 24.50
CA TYR A 46 -37.62 -51.81 23.68
C TYR A 46 -37.48 -53.30 23.36
N ARG A 47 -36.26 -53.78 23.11
CA ARG A 47 -36.00 -55.18 22.77
C ARG A 47 -35.98 -56.11 23.99
N PHE A 48 -35.62 -55.61 25.17
CA PHE A 48 -35.42 -56.42 26.37
C PHE A 48 -36.31 -56.04 27.56
N ALA A 49 -37.13 -54.98 27.50
CA ALA A 49 -37.97 -54.49 28.61
C ALA A 49 -38.96 -55.53 29.15
N LYS A 50 -39.34 -56.52 28.34
CA LYS A 50 -40.22 -57.61 28.78
C LYS A 50 -39.56 -58.54 29.82
N TYR A 51 -38.23 -58.50 29.96
CA TYR A 51 -37.45 -59.43 30.80
C TYR A 51 -36.56 -58.74 31.85
N GLY A 52 -36.65 -57.41 32.01
CA GLY A 52 -35.79 -56.64 32.93
C GLY A 52 -34.36 -56.43 32.40
N LEU A 53 -33.44 -55.96 33.26
CA LEU A 53 -32.01 -55.92 32.93
C LEU A 53 -31.52 -57.36 32.73
N SER A 54 -30.80 -57.65 31.64
CA SER A 54 -30.30 -59.01 31.43
C SER A 54 -29.36 -59.42 32.56
N ASN A 55 -29.62 -60.56 33.17
CA ASN A 55 -28.72 -61.20 34.14
C ASN A 55 -27.64 -62.05 33.43
N ASN A 56 -27.71 -62.18 32.11
CA ASN A 56 -26.71 -62.91 31.32
C ASN A 56 -25.57 -61.98 30.91
N SER A 57 -24.36 -62.30 31.36
CA SER A 57 -23.14 -61.56 31.00
C SER A 57 -22.91 -61.45 29.49
N GLN A 58 -23.40 -62.44 28.71
CA GLN A 58 -23.20 -62.50 27.27
C GLN A 58 -24.01 -61.44 26.50
N ASP A 59 -25.18 -61.05 26.99
CA ASP A 59 -25.99 -59.98 26.38
C ASP A 59 -25.35 -58.60 26.57
N TRP A 60 -24.74 -58.38 27.74
CA TRP A 60 -23.94 -57.18 28.01
C TRP A 60 -22.69 -57.13 27.14
N ALA A 61 -22.07 -58.28 26.87
CA ALA A 61 -20.94 -58.37 25.96
C ALA A 61 -21.34 -57.99 24.52
N TYR A 62 -22.49 -58.47 24.01
CA TYR A 62 -23.00 -58.11 22.69
C TYR A 62 -23.36 -56.62 22.57
N PHE A 63 -24.02 -56.07 23.60
CA PHE A 63 -24.32 -54.64 23.67
C PHE A 63 -23.05 -53.78 23.70
N GLY A 64 -22.07 -54.15 24.53
CA GLY A 64 -20.77 -53.50 24.60
C GLY A 64 -20.00 -53.55 23.29
N SER A 65 -20.04 -54.67 22.56
CA SER A 65 -19.41 -54.80 21.25
C SER A 65 -20.02 -53.87 20.19
N PHE A 66 -21.34 -53.70 20.21
CA PHE A 66 -22.05 -52.81 19.28
C PHE A 66 -21.85 -51.33 19.64
N LEU A 67 -21.90 -50.97 20.94
CA LEU A 67 -21.53 -49.63 21.38
C LEU A 67 -20.07 -49.30 21.08
N GLY A 68 -19.17 -50.26 21.29
CA GLY A 68 -17.74 -50.13 21.01
C GLY A 68 -17.46 -49.81 19.54
N SER A 69 -18.19 -50.45 18.61
CA SER A 69 -18.01 -50.18 17.17
C SER A 69 -18.51 -48.79 16.76
N ILE A 70 -19.67 -48.35 17.28
CA ILE A 70 -20.22 -47.02 17.01
C ILE A 70 -19.36 -45.91 17.63
N THR A 71 -18.95 -46.08 18.88
CA THR A 71 -18.07 -45.13 19.57
C THR A 71 -16.69 -45.07 18.92
N GLY A 72 -16.14 -46.19 18.44
CA GLY A 72 -14.92 -46.24 17.65
C GLY A 72 -15.03 -45.47 16.32
N LEU A 73 -16.15 -45.60 15.61
CA LEU A 73 -16.41 -44.85 14.38
C LEU A 73 -16.57 -43.36 14.64
N LEU A 74 -17.25 -42.97 15.72
CA LEU A 74 -17.38 -41.57 16.14
C LEU A 74 -16.03 -40.97 16.54
N ALA A 75 -15.18 -41.72 17.26
CA ALA A 75 -13.84 -41.30 17.61
C ALA A 75 -12.97 -41.08 16.36
N PHE A 76 -13.05 -41.99 15.38
CA PHE A 76 -12.37 -41.85 14.10
C PHE A 76 -12.86 -40.62 13.31
N ALA A 77 -14.16 -40.38 13.26
CA ALA A 77 -14.73 -39.17 12.65
C ALA A 77 -14.23 -37.88 13.34
N GLY A 78 -14.11 -37.91 14.68
CA GLY A 78 -13.51 -36.83 15.47
C GLY A 78 -12.05 -36.59 15.12
N VAL A 79 -11.25 -37.66 14.95
CA VAL A 79 -9.85 -37.58 14.50
C VAL A 79 -9.76 -36.98 13.09
N LEU A 80 -10.58 -37.43 12.14
CA LEU A 80 -10.61 -36.86 10.79
C LEU A 80 -10.96 -35.37 10.78
N TYR A 81 -11.94 -34.97 11.59
CA TYR A 81 -12.29 -33.57 11.77
C TYR A 81 -11.13 -32.77 12.35
N SER A 82 -10.49 -33.29 13.41
CA SER A 82 -9.33 -32.65 14.04
C SER A 82 -8.15 -32.50 13.08
N ILE A 83 -7.85 -33.51 12.26
CA ILE A 83 -6.80 -33.44 11.24
C ILE A 83 -7.12 -32.35 10.22
N ASN A 84 -8.36 -32.28 9.76
CA ASN A 84 -8.78 -31.26 8.80
C ASN A 84 -8.67 -29.84 9.38
N GLU A 85 -9.08 -29.64 10.63
CA GLU A 85 -8.97 -28.33 11.29
C GLU A 85 -7.52 -27.95 11.54
N SER A 86 -6.68 -28.89 11.99
CA SER A 86 -5.24 -28.68 12.13
C SER A 86 -4.57 -28.30 10.82
N LYS A 87 -4.96 -28.93 9.69
CA LYS A 87 -4.45 -28.57 8.36
C LYS A 87 -4.83 -27.13 7.97
N LYS A 88 -6.06 -26.71 8.23
CA LYS A 88 -6.50 -25.32 7.98
C LYS A 88 -5.72 -24.33 8.83
N GLN A 89 -5.54 -24.63 10.13
CA GLN A 89 -4.80 -23.77 11.03
C GLN A 89 -3.30 -23.70 10.65
N ALA A 90 -2.72 -24.80 10.20
CA ALA A 90 -1.35 -24.83 9.68
C ALA A 90 -1.21 -23.92 8.45
N ALA A 91 -2.12 -24.02 7.47
CA ALA A 91 -2.11 -23.14 6.31
C ALA A 91 -2.23 -21.65 6.66
N ILE A 92 -3.11 -21.30 7.62
CA ILE A 92 -3.24 -19.91 8.12
C ILE A 92 -1.96 -19.45 8.81
N ASN A 93 -1.32 -20.32 9.60
CA ASN A 93 -0.07 -20.01 10.27
C ASN A 93 1.07 -19.84 9.27
N ASP A 94 1.15 -20.68 8.24
CA ASP A 94 2.15 -20.59 7.17
C ASP A 94 1.98 -19.30 6.37
N GLU A 95 0.74 -18.95 5.99
CA GLU A 95 0.41 -17.68 5.34
C GLU A 95 0.88 -16.49 6.19
N ARG A 96 0.58 -16.50 7.50
CA ARG A 96 1.01 -15.47 8.45
C ARG A 96 2.54 -15.38 8.54
N ASN A 97 3.23 -16.52 8.57
CA ASN A 97 4.69 -16.57 8.65
C ASN A 97 5.34 -16.02 7.38
N ILE A 98 4.79 -16.36 6.20
CA ILE A 98 5.25 -15.82 4.92
C ILE A 98 5.07 -14.30 4.89
N PHE A 99 3.91 -13.79 5.32
CA PHE A 99 3.65 -12.35 5.40
C PHE A 99 4.70 -11.63 6.26
N PHE A 100 4.92 -12.07 7.50
CA PHE A 100 5.86 -11.40 8.39
C PHE A 100 7.31 -11.52 7.89
N LYS A 101 7.68 -12.64 7.27
CA LYS A 101 9.00 -12.76 6.63
C LYS A 101 9.17 -11.77 5.47
N MET A 102 8.13 -11.55 4.65
CA MET A 102 8.15 -10.52 3.61
C MET A 102 8.26 -9.11 4.21
N LEU A 103 7.57 -8.86 5.32
CA LEU A 103 7.62 -7.60 6.05
C LEU A 103 9.03 -7.32 6.60
N ASP A 104 9.67 -8.31 7.23
CA ASP A 104 11.03 -8.19 7.76
C ASP A 104 12.04 -7.90 6.62
N LEU A 105 11.90 -8.59 5.49
CA LEU A 105 12.72 -8.35 4.29
C LEU A 105 12.51 -6.95 3.71
N TYR A 106 11.29 -6.42 3.80
CA TYR A 106 10.98 -5.05 3.43
C TYR A 106 11.66 -4.06 4.41
N GLN A 107 11.44 -4.21 5.71
CA GLN A 107 11.97 -3.31 6.75
C GLN A 107 13.51 -3.20 6.69
N ASN A 108 14.20 -4.31 6.45
CA ASN A 108 15.66 -4.33 6.31
C ASN A 108 16.19 -3.51 5.13
N LYS A 109 15.34 -3.17 4.14
CA LYS A 109 15.73 -2.38 2.96
C LYS A 109 15.25 -0.94 2.98
N VAL A 110 14.29 -0.59 3.85
CA VAL A 110 13.70 0.76 3.92
C VAL A 110 14.78 1.83 4.14
N ASN A 111 15.70 1.60 5.07
CA ASN A 111 16.74 2.59 5.41
C ASN A 111 17.67 2.91 4.22
N ASN A 112 17.95 1.94 3.37
CA ASN A 112 18.80 2.13 2.18
C ASN A 112 18.09 2.91 1.06
N VAL A 113 16.78 3.08 1.17
CA VAL A 113 15.94 3.79 0.19
C VAL A 113 15.62 5.19 0.70
N LEU A 114 15.30 5.31 1.99
CA LEU A 114 15.05 6.59 2.63
C LEU A 114 16.29 7.46 2.67
N LEU A 115 17.46 6.85 2.87
CA LEU A 115 18.75 7.52 2.96
C LEU A 115 19.71 6.94 1.93
N ILE A 116 19.98 7.72 0.90
CA ILE A 116 20.90 7.33 -0.18
C ILE A 116 22.29 7.84 0.16
N LYS A 117 23.28 6.96 0.11
CA LYS A 117 24.69 7.31 0.31
C LYS A 117 25.35 7.62 -1.03
N GLU A 118 25.80 8.86 -1.22
CA GLU A 118 26.63 9.29 -2.34
C GLU A 118 28.01 9.72 -1.80
N GLY A 119 28.97 8.77 -1.81
CA GLY A 119 30.27 8.98 -1.18
C GLY A 119 30.13 9.19 0.33
N GLU A 120 30.62 10.33 0.83
CA GLU A 120 30.49 10.72 2.25
C GLU A 120 29.14 11.38 2.59
N LYS A 121 28.35 11.76 1.57
CA LYS A 121 27.06 12.45 1.76
C LYS A 121 25.92 11.45 1.88
N THR A 122 25.00 11.74 2.79
CA THR A 122 23.72 11.03 2.90
C THR A 122 22.61 11.98 2.49
N ILE A 123 21.79 11.58 1.53
CA ILE A 123 20.72 12.38 0.95
C ILE A 123 19.39 11.68 1.24
N SER A 124 18.42 12.41 1.77
CA SER A 124 17.07 11.88 1.98
C SER A 124 16.30 11.81 0.66
N ILE A 125 15.50 10.76 0.48
CA ILE A 125 14.61 10.66 -0.68
C ILE A 125 13.56 11.78 -0.71
N SER A 126 13.14 12.28 0.45
CA SER A 126 12.26 13.45 0.54
C SER A 126 12.89 14.69 -0.09
N ASP A 127 14.18 14.90 0.18
CA ASP A 127 14.93 16.05 -0.32
C ASP A 127 15.06 15.94 -1.83
N LEU A 128 15.35 14.75 -2.35
CA LEU A 128 15.38 14.50 -3.80
C LEU A 128 14.03 14.76 -4.47
N ILE A 129 12.92 14.29 -3.88
CA ILE A 129 11.57 14.54 -4.42
C ILE A 129 11.29 16.05 -4.47
N ILE A 130 11.61 16.78 -3.39
CA ILE A 130 11.43 18.24 -3.30
C ILE A 130 12.32 18.95 -4.33
N ASP A 131 13.61 18.65 -4.35
CA ASP A 131 14.58 19.26 -5.26
C ASP A 131 14.16 19.07 -6.72
N TYR A 132 13.77 17.85 -7.11
CA TYR A 132 13.29 17.57 -8.47
C TYR A 132 11.97 18.24 -8.79
N SER A 133 11.08 18.38 -7.81
CA SER A 133 9.81 19.09 -7.98
C SER A 133 10.05 20.58 -8.23
N ILE A 134 10.98 21.19 -7.50
CA ILE A 134 11.37 22.60 -7.66
C ILE A 134 11.93 22.83 -9.07
N ILE A 135 12.87 22.00 -9.52
CA ILE A 135 13.38 22.08 -10.91
C ILE A 135 12.23 22.02 -11.91
N ALA A 136 11.34 21.03 -11.78
CA ALA A 136 10.26 20.81 -12.72
C ALA A 136 9.30 22.00 -12.79
N ILE A 137 8.99 22.62 -11.64
CA ILE A 137 8.13 23.80 -11.55
C ILE A 137 8.80 25.01 -12.21
N ILE A 138 10.07 25.28 -11.90
CA ILE A 138 10.82 26.41 -12.47
C ILE A 138 10.89 26.28 -13.98
N TYR A 139 11.24 25.09 -14.47
CA TYR A 139 11.36 24.81 -15.89
C TYR A 139 10.03 25.00 -16.62
N ASN A 140 8.93 24.47 -16.08
CA ASN A 140 7.60 24.66 -16.67
C ASN A 140 7.16 26.13 -16.68
N ARG A 141 7.38 26.88 -15.58
CA ARG A 141 7.07 28.31 -15.53
C ARG A 141 7.88 29.12 -16.54
N PHE A 142 9.13 28.71 -16.75
CA PHE A 142 10.00 29.34 -17.74
C PHE A 142 9.51 29.11 -19.16
N ILE A 143 9.16 27.87 -19.53
CA ILE A 143 8.57 27.55 -20.83
C ILE A 143 7.27 28.33 -21.04
N TYR A 144 6.39 28.36 -20.04
CA TYR A 144 5.15 29.11 -20.11
C TYR A 144 5.42 30.58 -20.45
N ASN A 145 6.33 31.24 -19.73
CA ASN A 145 6.68 32.63 -19.99
C ASN A 145 7.36 32.86 -21.36
N LEU A 146 8.15 31.90 -21.85
CA LEU A 146 8.72 31.94 -23.22
C LEU A 146 7.66 31.86 -24.32
N GLU A 147 6.54 31.20 -24.05
CA GLU A 147 5.48 31.06 -25.05
C GLU A 147 4.80 32.42 -25.31
N TYR A 148 4.60 33.22 -24.26
CA TYR A 148 4.01 34.58 -24.33
C TYR A 148 4.98 35.68 -24.75
N LEU A 149 6.24 35.34 -24.98
CA LEU A 149 7.22 36.27 -25.51
C LEU A 149 6.97 36.57 -26.99
N GLU A 150 6.84 37.85 -27.34
CA GLU A 150 6.85 38.36 -28.73
C GLU A 150 8.27 38.32 -29.31
N THR A 151 8.88 37.13 -29.39
CA THR A 151 10.20 36.91 -29.99
C THR A 151 10.11 35.89 -31.12
N ASP A 152 10.99 36.01 -32.11
CA ASP A 152 11.05 35.08 -33.23
C ASP A 152 11.45 33.65 -32.78
N ALA A 153 11.11 32.65 -33.60
CA ALA A 153 11.29 31.25 -33.28
C ALA A 153 12.77 30.85 -33.08
N ASN A 154 13.71 31.50 -33.75
CA ASN A 154 15.14 31.21 -33.60
C ASN A 154 15.67 31.75 -32.26
N SER A 155 15.24 32.95 -31.86
CA SER A 155 15.54 33.50 -30.53
C SER A 155 14.96 32.62 -29.41
N LYS A 156 13.72 32.14 -29.55
CA LYS A 156 13.12 31.18 -28.61
C LYS A 156 13.92 29.89 -28.51
N ASN A 157 14.31 29.30 -29.64
CA ASN A 157 15.13 28.09 -29.67
C ASN A 157 16.52 28.29 -29.07
N THR A 158 17.15 29.44 -29.29
CA THR A 158 18.48 29.76 -28.74
C THR A 158 18.41 29.92 -27.22
N ILE A 159 17.36 30.55 -26.70
CA ILE A 159 17.13 30.65 -25.25
C ILE A 159 16.84 29.27 -24.65
N LEU A 160 15.98 28.47 -25.29
CA LEU A 160 15.67 27.10 -24.86
C LEU A 160 16.93 26.22 -24.84
N THR A 161 17.75 26.26 -25.89
CA THR A 161 19.00 25.48 -25.97
C THR A 161 20.06 25.97 -25.00
N GLY A 162 20.21 27.29 -24.80
CA GLY A 162 21.13 27.86 -23.82
C GLY A 162 20.77 27.46 -22.39
N ILE A 163 19.48 27.44 -22.06
CA ILE A 163 18.98 27.01 -20.76
C ILE A 163 19.09 25.51 -20.61
N ALA A 164 18.69 24.77 -21.64
CA ALA A 164 18.89 23.33 -21.66
C ALA A 164 20.39 22.98 -21.53
N HIS A 165 21.32 23.84 -21.97
CA HIS A 165 22.75 23.67 -21.76
C HIS A 165 23.19 24.03 -20.32
N SER A 166 22.61 25.07 -19.70
CA SER A 166 22.71 25.36 -18.25
C SER A 166 22.11 24.25 -17.39
N PHE A 167 21.30 23.42 -18.06
CA PHE A 167 21.15 22.01 -17.87
C PHE A 167 22.49 21.39 -17.40
N ASN A 168 23.41 20.98 -18.29
CA ASN A 168 23.83 19.62 -18.72
C ASN A 168 24.75 18.69 -17.83
N HIS A 169 24.64 17.39 -18.13
CA HIS A 169 25.16 16.09 -17.60
C HIS A 169 25.74 15.77 -16.19
N THR A 170 26.23 16.69 -15.36
CA THR A 170 26.71 16.32 -14.00
C THR A 170 26.42 17.29 -12.85
N SER A 171 25.97 18.52 -13.11
CA SER A 171 25.65 19.53 -12.07
C SER A 171 24.89 20.72 -12.66
N VAL A 172 23.79 21.18 -12.01
CA VAL A 172 23.12 22.41 -12.45
C VAL A 172 24.02 23.59 -12.14
N ASP A 173 24.45 24.31 -13.18
CA ASP A 173 25.15 25.58 -13.02
C ASP A 173 24.11 26.68 -12.74
N ILE A 174 23.75 26.81 -11.46
CA ILE A 174 22.81 27.81 -10.96
C ILE A 174 23.29 29.22 -11.32
N GLY A 175 24.60 29.46 -11.39
CA GLY A 175 25.15 30.75 -11.80
C GLY A 175 24.88 31.06 -13.28
N ALA A 176 24.99 30.08 -14.16
CA ALA A 176 24.63 30.22 -15.57
C ALA A 176 23.11 30.40 -15.76
N LEU A 177 22.30 29.64 -15.01
CA LEU A 177 20.84 29.77 -15.03
C LEU A 177 20.37 31.13 -14.50
N GLU A 178 20.88 31.56 -13.36
CA GLU A 178 20.65 32.91 -12.80
C GLU A 178 21.07 33.97 -13.80
N SER A 179 22.26 33.85 -14.42
CA SER A 179 22.75 34.82 -15.40
C SER A 179 21.87 34.92 -16.65
N GLN A 180 21.36 33.80 -17.16
CA GLN A 180 20.44 33.79 -18.30
C GLN A 180 19.06 34.35 -17.94
N ILE A 181 18.52 34.02 -16.75
CA ILE A 181 17.25 34.59 -16.29
C ILE A 181 17.40 36.08 -16.01
N LEU A 182 18.52 36.51 -15.43
CA LEU A 182 18.84 37.93 -15.20
C LEU A 182 18.99 38.67 -16.53
N PHE A 183 19.62 38.05 -17.54
CA PHE A 183 19.68 38.59 -18.90
C PHE A 183 18.28 38.73 -19.51
N CYS A 184 17.41 37.73 -19.38
CA CYS A 184 16.02 37.81 -19.84
C CYS A 184 15.21 38.89 -19.09
N ASN A 185 15.36 39.00 -17.77
CA ASN A 185 14.72 40.04 -16.95
C ASN A 185 15.22 41.45 -17.34
N LYS A 186 16.55 41.63 -17.49
CA LYS A 186 17.18 42.91 -17.85
C LYS A 186 16.75 43.41 -19.23
N ASN A 187 16.48 42.49 -20.15
CA ASN A 187 16.01 42.80 -21.50
C ASN A 187 14.48 42.86 -21.63
N ASN A 188 13.72 42.85 -20.52
CA ASN A 188 12.25 42.80 -20.50
C ASN A 188 11.65 41.63 -21.29
N LEU A 189 12.43 40.57 -21.52
CA LEU A 189 11.97 39.39 -22.22
C LEU A 189 11.09 38.55 -21.28
N ILE A 190 11.39 38.48 -19.99
CA ILE A 190 10.59 37.72 -19.02
C ILE A 190 10.51 38.52 -17.69
N LYS A 191 9.46 38.31 -16.90
CA LYS A 191 9.38 38.81 -15.51
C LYS A 191 9.39 37.64 -14.52
N PHE A 192 10.55 37.36 -13.93
CA PHE A 192 10.68 36.44 -12.79
C PHE A 192 10.86 37.21 -11.47
N PRO A 193 10.35 36.70 -10.33
CA PRO A 193 10.81 37.16 -9.03
C PRO A 193 12.32 36.86 -8.86
N PRO A 194 13.10 37.79 -8.29
CA PRO A 194 14.57 37.72 -8.29
C PRO A 194 15.19 36.83 -7.20
N ASP A 195 14.39 36.19 -6.34
CA ASP A 195 14.92 35.44 -5.20
C ASP A 195 15.05 33.94 -5.53
N PHE A 196 16.30 33.52 -5.76
CA PHE A 196 16.71 32.16 -6.15
C PHE A 196 17.38 31.40 -4.99
N SER A 197 17.33 31.94 -3.76
CA SER A 197 18.04 31.40 -2.59
C SER A 197 17.73 29.94 -2.27
N ASP A 198 16.55 29.44 -2.67
CA ASP A 198 16.11 28.05 -2.47
C ASP A 198 16.59 27.05 -3.56
N ILE A 199 17.16 27.52 -4.67
CA ILE A 199 17.44 26.69 -5.87
C ILE A 199 18.82 26.00 -5.80
N LYS A 200 19.58 26.26 -4.74
CA LYS A 200 20.98 25.85 -4.59
C LYS A 200 21.27 24.34 -4.53
N LYS A 201 20.29 23.44 -4.68
CA LYS A 201 20.45 22.02 -4.33
C LYS A 201 20.24 20.96 -5.41
N SER A 202 19.79 21.29 -6.62
CA SER A 202 19.19 20.25 -7.46
C SER A 202 20.00 19.93 -8.74
N MET A 203 20.30 18.65 -8.99
CA MET A 203 21.14 18.09 -10.08
C MET A 203 20.33 17.31 -11.15
N VAL A 204 20.55 17.55 -12.46
CA VAL A 204 20.37 16.62 -13.65
C VAL A 204 18.93 16.26 -14.13
N TYR A 205 18.50 16.09 -15.41
CA TYR A 205 18.77 16.65 -16.76
C TYR A 205 17.68 16.35 -17.84
N PHE A 206 17.40 17.38 -18.65
CA PHE A 206 17.34 17.45 -20.13
C PHE A 206 16.34 16.62 -20.96
N ARG A 207 16.32 15.27 -20.95
CA ARG A 207 15.65 14.53 -22.06
C ARG A 207 14.11 14.49 -22.02
N PHE A 208 13.49 14.93 -20.94
CA PHE A 208 12.03 14.90 -20.81
C PHE A 208 11.35 16.22 -21.17
N ALA A 209 12.11 17.33 -21.11
CA ALA A 209 11.63 18.65 -21.49
C ALA A 209 11.09 18.69 -22.92
N GLU A 210 11.75 17.99 -23.86
CA GLU A 210 11.31 17.90 -25.26
C GLU A 210 9.95 17.20 -25.43
N LYS A 211 9.60 16.23 -24.56
CA LYS A 211 8.27 15.58 -24.61
C LYS A 211 7.17 16.45 -23.99
N ILE A 212 7.49 17.28 -23.01
CA ILE A 212 6.57 18.32 -22.50
C ILE A 212 6.29 19.34 -23.62
N ILE A 213 7.32 19.67 -24.41
CA ILE A 213 7.24 20.60 -25.56
C ILE A 213 6.45 20.02 -26.74
N ALA A 214 6.49 18.70 -26.99
CA ALA A 214 5.79 18.08 -28.11
C ALA A 214 4.36 17.59 -27.78
N GLY A 215 4.02 17.41 -26.50
CA GLY A 215 2.83 16.67 -26.07
C GLY A 215 1.55 17.47 -25.86
N GLU A 216 1.59 18.73 -25.41
CA GLU A 216 0.38 19.35 -24.85
C GLU A 216 0.17 20.80 -25.29
N LYS A 217 -0.05 20.96 -26.60
CA LYS A 217 -0.63 22.18 -27.19
C LYS A 217 -2.10 22.41 -26.83
N ASN A 218 -2.76 21.50 -26.10
CA ASN A 218 -4.20 21.59 -25.83
C ASN A 218 -4.54 21.32 -24.36
N SER A 219 -4.96 22.40 -23.68
CA SER A 219 -5.56 22.50 -22.34
C SER A 219 -4.59 22.56 -21.13
N LEU A 220 -4.51 23.77 -20.55
CA LEU A 220 -4.05 24.06 -19.19
C LEU A 220 -4.96 23.40 -18.13
N ASN A 221 -5.08 22.08 -18.10
CA ASN A 221 -5.74 21.39 -17.00
C ASN A 221 -4.74 21.20 -15.84
N TYR A 222 -5.07 21.75 -14.67
CA TYR A 222 -4.28 21.65 -13.43
C TYR A 222 -3.86 20.21 -13.12
N ASP A 223 -4.75 19.24 -13.35
CA ASP A 223 -4.49 17.81 -13.10
C ASP A 223 -3.37 17.28 -13.99
N ASN A 224 -3.34 17.73 -15.26
CA ASN A 224 -2.37 17.29 -16.25
C ASN A 224 -0.99 17.92 -16.00
N TYR A 225 -0.98 19.20 -15.62
CA TYR A 225 0.21 19.90 -15.16
C TYR A 225 0.86 19.17 -13.96
N CYS A 226 0.06 18.85 -12.94
CA CYS A 226 0.56 18.12 -11.77
C CYS A 226 1.08 16.73 -12.14
N TYR A 227 0.34 15.99 -12.97
CA TYR A 227 0.78 14.68 -13.46
C TYR A 227 2.13 14.77 -14.20
N THR A 228 2.30 15.75 -15.09
CA THR A 228 3.54 15.94 -15.86
C THR A 228 4.73 16.23 -14.94
N ILE A 229 4.56 17.07 -13.91
CA ILE A 229 5.61 17.34 -12.94
C ILE A 229 5.93 16.11 -12.10
N MET A 230 4.92 15.43 -11.55
CA MET A 230 5.15 14.23 -10.74
C MET A 230 5.82 13.13 -11.58
N LYS A 231 5.43 12.97 -12.85
CA LYS A 231 6.04 12.02 -13.79
C LYS A 231 7.49 12.38 -14.09
N TYR A 232 7.81 13.66 -14.24
CA TYR A 232 9.18 14.13 -14.40
C TYR A 232 10.03 13.73 -13.19
N VAL A 233 9.58 14.07 -11.99
CA VAL A 233 10.26 13.73 -10.72
C VAL A 233 10.50 12.23 -10.63
N ALA A 234 9.46 11.44 -10.91
CA ALA A 234 9.54 9.98 -10.89
C ALA A 234 10.61 9.43 -11.86
N ASN A 235 10.67 9.96 -13.08
CA ASN A 235 11.64 9.54 -14.07
C ASN A 235 13.07 9.96 -13.70
N CYS A 236 13.25 11.16 -13.15
CA CYS A 236 14.55 11.61 -12.64
C CYS A 236 15.08 10.69 -11.53
N LEU A 237 14.22 10.39 -10.55
CA LEU A 237 14.53 9.44 -9.47
C LEU A 237 14.93 8.06 -10.03
N ASN A 238 14.17 7.57 -11.01
CA ASN A 238 14.42 6.25 -11.59
C ASN A 238 15.71 6.22 -12.44
N MET A 239 16.02 7.28 -13.19
CA MET A 239 17.25 7.33 -14.01
C MET A 239 18.51 7.29 -13.15
N LYS A 240 18.52 7.98 -12.00
CA LYS A 240 19.71 8.07 -11.14
C LYS A 240 19.80 6.92 -10.13
N TYR A 241 18.67 6.54 -9.52
CA TYR A 241 18.64 5.59 -8.40
C TYR A 241 17.71 4.39 -8.64
N GLY A 242 17.29 4.16 -9.88
CA GLY A 242 16.32 3.11 -10.25
C GLY A 242 16.72 1.71 -9.79
N HIS A 243 18.03 1.38 -9.77
CA HIS A 243 18.49 0.09 -9.27
C HIS A 243 18.11 -0.16 -7.79
N ILE A 244 18.17 0.88 -6.95
CA ILE A 244 17.78 0.84 -5.53
C ILE A 244 16.25 0.83 -5.43
N PHE A 245 15.62 1.79 -6.09
CA PHE A 245 14.19 2.06 -5.99
C PHE A 245 13.33 0.94 -6.58
N SER A 246 13.76 0.33 -7.69
CA SER A 246 13.05 -0.78 -8.32
C SER A 246 13.04 -2.02 -7.44
N GLN A 247 14.11 -2.29 -6.69
CA GLN A 247 14.13 -3.41 -5.76
C GLN A 247 13.18 -3.18 -4.58
N TYR A 248 13.16 -1.96 -4.05
CA TYR A 248 12.24 -1.58 -2.98
C TYR A 248 10.77 -1.62 -3.44
N TYR A 249 10.46 -1.03 -4.60
CA TYR A 249 9.11 -1.03 -5.16
C TYR A 249 8.59 -2.45 -5.43
N ARG A 250 9.47 -3.36 -5.90
CA ARG A 250 9.15 -4.80 -6.04
C ARG A 250 8.78 -5.45 -4.72
N ASN A 251 9.50 -5.14 -3.64
CA ASN A 251 9.19 -5.69 -2.32
C ASN A 251 7.82 -5.22 -1.83
N VAL A 252 7.52 -3.92 -1.96
CA VAL A 252 6.21 -3.36 -1.64
C VAL A 252 5.10 -4.03 -2.47
N PHE A 253 5.32 -4.17 -3.77
CA PHE A 253 4.40 -4.85 -4.66
C PHE A 253 4.15 -6.31 -4.24
N ASN A 254 5.19 -7.08 -3.94
CA ASN A 254 5.08 -8.48 -3.54
C ASN A 254 4.31 -8.64 -2.23
N VAL A 255 4.55 -7.77 -1.24
CA VAL A 255 3.81 -7.79 0.04
C VAL A 255 2.33 -7.50 -0.22
N LEU A 256 2.03 -6.54 -1.09
CA LEU A 256 0.66 -6.19 -1.45
C LEU A 256 -0.05 -7.26 -2.27
N GLU A 257 0.63 -7.87 -3.21
CA GLU A 257 0.09 -8.98 -4.01
C GLU A 257 -0.20 -10.18 -3.11
N PHE A 258 0.72 -10.53 -2.22
CA PHE A 258 0.51 -11.57 -1.22
C PHE A 258 -0.70 -11.24 -0.33
N SER A 259 -0.75 -10.02 0.20
CA SER A 259 -1.86 -9.55 1.03
C SER A 259 -3.18 -9.67 0.26
N TYR A 260 -3.23 -9.21 -0.97
CA TYR A 260 -4.43 -9.28 -1.82
C TYR A 260 -4.91 -10.73 -2.06
N ASN A 261 -4.01 -11.69 -2.18
CA ASN A 261 -4.36 -13.08 -2.44
C ASN A 261 -4.56 -13.94 -1.17
N SER A 262 -4.31 -13.37 0.01
CA SER A 262 -4.39 -14.08 1.29
C SER A 262 -5.82 -14.30 1.79
N THR A 263 -5.98 -15.27 2.71
CA THR A 263 -7.25 -15.49 3.42
C THR A 263 -7.68 -14.29 4.29
N LYS A 264 -6.71 -13.49 4.74
CA LYS A 264 -6.91 -12.30 5.58
C LYS A 264 -6.51 -11.01 4.86
N ARG A 265 -6.99 -10.87 3.63
CA ARG A 265 -6.70 -9.75 2.71
C ARG A 265 -6.63 -8.38 3.36
N ASP A 266 -7.74 -7.94 3.94
CA ASP A 266 -7.85 -6.59 4.50
C ASP A 266 -6.95 -6.39 5.71
N TYR A 267 -6.75 -7.44 6.51
CA TYR A 267 -5.89 -7.39 7.67
C TYR A 267 -4.43 -7.16 7.25
N TYR A 268 -3.88 -8.00 6.36
CA TYR A 268 -2.47 -7.87 5.96
C TYR A 268 -2.21 -6.60 5.16
N GLY A 269 -3.10 -6.22 4.24
CA GLY A 269 -2.90 -5.02 3.43
C GLY A 269 -2.97 -3.74 4.26
N ASN A 270 -3.95 -3.62 5.17
CA ASN A 270 -4.02 -2.46 6.07
C ASN A 270 -2.91 -2.46 7.13
N PHE A 271 -2.52 -3.64 7.63
CA PHE A 271 -1.38 -3.75 8.53
C PHE A 271 -0.11 -3.25 7.83
N PHE A 272 0.18 -3.75 6.63
CA PHE A 272 1.35 -3.28 5.87
C PHE A 272 1.29 -1.78 5.60
N LYS A 273 0.15 -1.26 5.13
CA LYS A 273 -0.08 0.19 4.93
C LYS A 273 0.31 1.02 6.17
N SER A 274 -0.03 0.54 7.37
CA SER A 274 0.26 1.24 8.63
C SER A 274 1.75 1.32 8.97
N GLN A 275 2.59 0.50 8.33
CA GLN A 275 4.03 0.47 8.56
C GLN A 275 4.80 1.49 7.71
N LEU A 276 4.18 2.03 6.64
CA LEU A 276 4.86 2.97 5.75
C LEU A 276 4.80 4.39 6.29
N SER A 277 5.94 5.08 6.21
CA SER A 277 6.03 6.51 6.48
C SER A 277 5.41 7.36 5.38
N SER A 278 5.04 8.59 5.71
CA SER A 278 4.55 9.57 4.73
C SER A 278 5.52 9.79 3.56
N VAL A 279 6.83 9.80 3.84
CA VAL A 279 7.88 9.93 2.83
C VAL A 279 7.88 8.74 1.87
N GLU A 280 7.74 7.52 2.38
CA GLU A 280 7.63 6.32 1.53
C GLU A 280 6.39 6.35 0.67
N LEU A 281 5.25 6.79 1.23
CA LEU A 281 4.02 6.92 0.47
C LEU A 281 4.16 7.97 -0.64
N ALA A 282 4.82 9.10 -0.38
CA ALA A 282 5.10 10.12 -1.39
C ALA A 282 6.03 9.60 -2.49
N PHE A 283 7.09 8.88 -2.11
CA PHE A 283 7.97 8.20 -3.06
C PHE A 283 7.21 7.19 -3.91
N LEU A 284 6.42 6.30 -3.29
CA LEU A 284 5.66 5.26 -3.99
C LEU A 284 4.68 5.88 -4.98
N LEU A 285 4.02 6.99 -4.61
CA LEU A 285 3.11 7.71 -5.51
C LEU A 285 3.82 8.21 -6.77
N HIS A 286 4.98 8.85 -6.61
CA HIS A 286 5.80 9.28 -7.74
C HIS A 286 6.29 8.06 -8.54
N TYR A 287 6.87 7.07 -7.89
CA TYR A 287 7.43 5.90 -8.57
C TYR A 287 6.36 5.13 -9.35
N SER A 288 5.12 5.06 -8.86
CA SER A 288 3.99 4.38 -9.52
C SER A 288 3.60 4.95 -10.90
N ILE A 289 3.98 6.19 -11.19
CA ILE A 289 3.74 6.83 -12.50
C ILE A 289 5.00 6.90 -13.38
N SER A 290 6.12 6.34 -12.90
CA SER A 290 7.33 6.15 -13.70
C SER A 290 7.15 5.06 -14.75
N TYR A 291 8.07 5.00 -15.72
CA TYR A 291 8.05 3.96 -16.76
C TYR A 291 8.23 2.54 -16.24
N ASP A 292 8.95 2.35 -15.13
CA ASP A 292 9.30 1.02 -14.60
C ASP A 292 8.29 0.51 -13.55
N ALA A 293 7.18 1.21 -13.36
CA ALA A 293 6.16 0.85 -12.40
C ALA A 293 5.34 -0.36 -12.85
N PHE A 294 5.13 -1.34 -11.95
CA PHE A 294 4.13 -2.38 -12.15
C PHE A 294 2.73 -1.77 -12.16
N LYS A 295 2.04 -1.82 -13.31
CA LYS A 295 0.67 -1.30 -13.47
C LYS A 295 -0.29 -1.89 -12.44
N LYS A 296 -0.14 -3.19 -12.17
CA LYS A 296 -0.94 -3.93 -11.17
C LYS A 296 -0.77 -3.39 -9.74
N ALA A 297 0.35 -2.76 -9.41
CA ALA A 297 0.54 -2.13 -8.11
C ALA A 297 -0.46 -1.00 -7.85
N ILE A 298 -0.85 -0.24 -8.89
CA ILE A 298 -1.84 0.84 -8.77
C ILE A 298 -3.19 0.28 -8.32
N GLU A 299 -3.58 -0.91 -8.78
CA GLU A 299 -4.83 -1.56 -8.33
C GLU A 299 -4.79 -1.86 -6.83
N TYR A 300 -3.66 -2.37 -6.33
CA TYR A 300 -3.49 -2.61 -4.90
C TYR A 300 -3.47 -1.32 -4.08
N PHE A 301 -2.78 -0.29 -4.56
CA PHE A 301 -2.75 1.00 -3.88
C PHE A 301 -4.14 1.66 -3.82
N GLN A 302 -4.93 1.53 -4.89
CA GLN A 302 -6.31 2.01 -4.93
C GLN A 302 -7.21 1.20 -4.00
N TYR A 303 -7.09 -0.13 -3.99
CA TYR A 303 -7.89 -1.02 -3.14
C TYR A 303 -7.72 -0.72 -1.66
N TYR A 304 -6.47 -0.54 -1.20
CA TYR A 304 -6.16 -0.28 0.20
C TYR A 304 -6.17 1.21 0.58
N ASP A 305 -6.50 2.12 -0.34
CA ASP A 305 -6.42 3.59 -0.15
C ASP A 305 -5.05 4.02 0.44
N PHE A 306 -3.98 3.56 -0.22
CA PHE A 306 -2.62 3.58 0.32
C PHE A 306 -2.10 5.00 0.59
N PHE A 307 -2.49 5.95 -0.26
CA PHE A 307 -1.96 7.31 -0.22
C PHE A 307 -2.82 8.29 0.58
N LYS A 308 -3.80 7.80 1.34
CA LYS A 308 -4.69 8.60 2.18
C LYS A 308 -3.94 9.54 3.15
N TYR A 309 -2.79 9.09 3.63
CA TYR A 309 -2.00 9.78 4.65
C TYR A 309 -0.69 10.37 4.13
N VAL A 310 -0.55 10.52 2.80
CA VAL A 310 0.57 11.27 2.24
C VAL A 310 0.51 12.72 2.70
N GLU A 311 1.62 13.22 3.21
CA GLU A 311 1.78 14.63 3.52
C GLU A 311 1.95 15.43 2.23
N THR A 312 1.16 16.49 2.08
CA THR A 312 1.10 17.28 0.85
C THR A 312 2.35 18.11 0.59
N SER A 313 3.19 18.33 1.61
CA SER A 313 4.49 19.01 1.51
C SER A 313 5.43 18.27 0.57
N TYR A 314 5.53 16.93 0.69
CA TYR A 314 6.36 16.10 -0.20
C TYR A 314 5.84 16.03 -1.64
N LEU A 315 4.58 16.38 -1.87
CA LEU A 315 4.00 16.43 -3.21
C LEU A 315 4.12 17.82 -3.84
N MET A 316 4.61 18.83 -3.10
CA MET A 316 4.73 20.21 -3.55
C MET A 316 3.41 20.78 -4.11
N LEU A 317 2.26 20.24 -3.69
CA LEU A 317 0.94 20.61 -4.22
C LEU A 317 0.58 22.06 -3.95
N ASN A 318 1.15 22.66 -2.91
CA ASN A 318 0.93 24.07 -2.58
C ASN A 318 1.68 25.02 -3.53
N THR A 319 2.76 24.55 -4.15
CA THR A 319 3.57 25.32 -5.12
C THR A 319 3.19 25.03 -6.58
N LEU A 320 2.46 23.94 -6.83
CA LEU A 320 2.01 23.49 -8.15
C LEU A 320 0.80 24.28 -8.70
N ASN A 321 0.79 25.60 -8.59
CA ASN A 321 -0.20 26.42 -9.28
C ASN A 321 0.31 26.85 -10.67
N PRO A 322 -0.25 26.34 -11.78
CA PRO A 322 0.18 26.67 -13.14
C PRO A 322 -0.09 28.13 -13.49
N ASN A 323 -1.09 28.75 -12.84
CA ASN A 323 -1.36 30.17 -12.95
C ASN A 323 -1.35 30.77 -11.54
N PRO A 324 -0.33 31.58 -11.16
CA PRO A 324 -0.25 32.18 -9.82
C PRO A 324 -1.46 33.05 -9.46
N TYR A 325 -2.30 33.38 -10.43
CA TYR A 325 -3.53 34.15 -10.30
C TYR A 325 -4.82 33.30 -10.26
N SER A 326 -4.73 31.98 -10.44
CA SER A 326 -5.90 31.08 -10.37
C SER A 326 -6.07 30.49 -8.97
N LYS A 327 -7.32 30.38 -8.48
CA LYS A 327 -7.61 29.71 -7.22
C LYS A 327 -7.31 28.21 -7.37
N LYS A 328 -6.48 27.68 -6.47
CA LYS A 328 -6.28 26.24 -6.33
C LYS A 328 -7.64 25.57 -6.10
N PRO A 329 -7.96 24.45 -6.78
CA PRO A 329 -9.17 23.71 -6.46
C PRO A 329 -9.10 23.21 -5.01
N GLU A 330 -10.11 23.53 -4.20
CA GLU A 330 -10.31 22.98 -2.85
C GLU A 330 -10.76 21.51 -2.95
N GLU A 331 -9.88 20.65 -3.47
CA GLU A 331 -10.16 19.22 -3.59
C GLU A 331 -9.38 18.40 -2.56
N SER A 332 -10.01 17.33 -2.07
CA SER A 332 -9.35 16.39 -1.16
C SER A 332 -8.21 15.65 -1.87
N LEU A 333 -7.13 15.34 -1.14
CA LEU A 333 -5.96 14.62 -1.66
C LEU A 333 -6.32 13.29 -2.35
N SER A 334 -7.31 12.56 -1.84
CA SER A 334 -7.74 11.30 -2.43
C SER A 334 -8.37 11.47 -3.83
N VAL A 335 -9.08 12.57 -4.05
CA VAL A 335 -9.64 12.94 -5.37
C VAL A 335 -8.53 13.33 -6.33
N PHE A 336 -7.59 14.15 -5.87
CA PHE A 336 -6.40 14.53 -6.65
C PHE A 336 -5.61 13.30 -7.12
N ILE A 337 -5.29 12.36 -6.22
CA ILE A 337 -4.52 11.15 -6.56
C ILE A 337 -5.27 10.27 -7.57
N LYS A 338 -6.59 10.16 -7.45
CA LYS A 338 -7.40 9.42 -8.45
C LYS A 338 -7.29 10.06 -9.84
N LYS A 339 -7.30 11.39 -9.93
CA LYS A 339 -7.12 12.12 -11.19
C LYS A 339 -5.73 11.89 -11.78
N ILE A 340 -4.68 11.92 -10.95
CA ILE A 340 -3.31 11.61 -11.38
C ILE A 340 -3.22 10.19 -11.98
N PHE A 341 -3.79 9.18 -11.31
CA PHE A 341 -3.81 7.83 -11.87
C PHE A 341 -4.70 7.68 -13.10
N HIS A 342 -5.77 8.47 -13.20
CA HIS A 342 -6.58 8.53 -14.42
C HIS A 342 -5.76 9.08 -15.60
N GLN A 343 -5.02 10.19 -15.41
CA GLN A 343 -4.13 10.76 -16.43
C GLN A 343 -3.00 9.81 -16.82
N TYR A 344 -2.44 9.07 -15.85
CA TYR A 344 -1.48 8.02 -16.14
C TYR A 344 -2.06 6.94 -17.06
N LYS A 345 -3.30 6.49 -16.81
CA LYS A 345 -3.97 5.48 -17.66
C LYS A 345 -4.24 5.99 -19.08
N LEU A 346 -4.67 7.25 -19.24
CA LEU A 346 -4.90 7.85 -20.55
C LEU A 346 -3.61 7.92 -21.39
N ASN A 347 -2.50 8.31 -20.77
CA ASN A 347 -1.19 8.45 -21.40
C ASN A 347 -0.45 7.11 -21.64
N GLN A 348 -1.10 5.97 -21.40
CA GLN A 348 -0.58 4.62 -21.68
C GLN A 348 -1.28 3.96 -22.87
N ILE A 349 -2.36 4.56 -23.36
CA ILE A 349 -3.17 4.07 -24.49
C ILE A 349 -2.73 4.75 -25.80
N ASN A 350 -2.05 5.89 -25.69
CA ASN A 350 -1.34 6.60 -26.77
C ASN A 350 0.15 6.29 -26.72
#